data_AF-A0AAW0Q9X9-F1
#
_entry.id   AF-A0AAW0Q9X9-F1
#
_cell.length_a   1.000
_cell.length_b   1.000
_cell.length_c   1.000
_cell.angle_alpha   90.00
_cell.angle_beta   90.00
_cell.angle_gamma   90.00
#
_symmetry.space_group_name_H-M   'P 1'
#
loop_
_entity.id
_entity.type
_entity.pdbx_description
1 polymer ?
#
loop_
_entity_poly.entity_id
_entity_poly.type
_entity_poly.pdbx_seq_one_letter_code
_entity_poly.pdbx_strand_id
1 'polypeptide(L)'
;MSPKRYETLALYDVRVEAPVSAVSVSVSSVSSSSQSCNFTVICQTEELYNISSSFTCDRNTCEELRPQHSGHAPSGPSSLNVSLSDRSIICNHSNHVSWKNDTENIPQVCFNRDTASEQQGAVLSVCMLKTVLYTVGLLLMLSAVITVHVLDHTNRHH
;
A
#
# COMPACT_ATOMS: atom_id res chain seq x y z
N MET A 1 -28.12 60.88 40.36
CA MET A 1 -28.04 59.67 39.52
C MET A 1 -27.18 58.65 40.26
N SER A 2 -27.76 57.57 40.79
CA SER A 2 -26.98 56.55 41.52
C SER A 2 -26.25 55.62 40.53
N PRO A 3 -25.01 55.21 40.80
CA PRO A 3 -24.26 54.35 39.90
C PRO A 3 -24.87 52.94 39.90
N LYS A 4 -25.18 52.41 38.70
CA LYS A 4 -25.58 51.01 38.56
C LYS A 4 -24.37 50.12 38.80
N ARG A 5 -24.50 49.16 39.72
CA ARG A 5 -23.49 48.14 39.99
C ARG A 5 -23.76 46.96 39.06
N TYR A 6 -22.78 46.59 38.23
CA TYR A 6 -22.82 45.39 37.41
C TYR A 6 -22.13 44.24 38.16
N GLU A 7 -22.74 43.06 38.11
CA GLU A 7 -22.21 41.83 38.70
C GLU A 7 -21.90 40.86 37.55
N THR A 8 -20.65 40.39 37.48
CA THR A 8 -20.24 39.38 36.48
C THR A 8 -20.67 38.01 36.98
N LEU A 9 -21.64 37.40 36.32
CA LEU A 9 -22.19 36.09 36.71
C LEU A 9 -21.34 34.90 36.22
N ALA A 10 -20.61 35.07 35.12
CA ALA A 10 -19.75 34.03 34.55
C ALA A 10 -18.62 34.63 33.71
N LEU A 11 -17.50 33.92 33.66
CA LEU A 11 -16.38 34.17 32.76
C LEU A 11 -16.20 32.93 31.88
N TYR A 12 -15.99 33.13 30.58
CA TYR A 12 -15.76 32.05 29.62
C TYR A 12 -14.42 32.26 28.93
N ASP A 13 -13.63 31.20 28.78
CA ASP A 13 -12.47 31.17 27.88
C ASP A 13 -12.90 30.54 26.55
N VAL A 14 -12.78 31.29 25.46
CA VAL A 14 -13.17 30.85 24.12
C VAL A 14 -11.94 30.83 23.24
N ARG A 15 -11.64 29.67 22.66
CA ARG A 15 -10.55 29.49 21.68
C ARG A 15 -11.12 29.28 20.29
N VAL A 16 -10.48 29.91 19.30
CA VAL A 16 -10.80 29.77 17.89
C VAL A 16 -9.61 29.14 17.19
N GLU A 17 -9.85 28.05 16.47
CA GLU A 17 -8.85 27.34 15.68
C GLU A 17 -9.21 27.44 14.20
N ALA A 18 -8.20 27.66 13.35
CA ALA A 18 -8.38 27.66 11.90
C ALA A 18 -8.40 26.22 11.35
N PRO A 19 -9.05 25.96 10.20
CA PRO A 19 -8.89 24.70 9.50
C PRO A 19 -7.43 24.42 9.12
N VAL A 20 -7.07 23.14 9.05
CA VAL A 20 -5.71 22.70 8.69
C VAL A 20 -5.38 22.95 7.22
N SER A 21 -4.09 23.18 6.95
CA SER A 21 -3.53 23.31 5.61
C SER A 21 -3.37 21.96 4.92
N ALA A 22 -3.20 21.98 3.60
CA ALA A 22 -2.89 20.78 2.82
C ALA A 22 -1.58 20.12 3.30
N VAL A 23 -1.50 18.81 3.08
CA VAL A 23 -0.38 17.98 3.48
C VAL A 23 0.17 17.27 2.26
N SER A 24 1.46 16.95 2.29
CA SER A 24 2.15 16.16 1.27
C SER A 24 2.81 14.96 1.94
N VAL A 25 2.75 13.82 1.27
CA VAL A 25 3.48 12.61 1.64
C VAL A 25 4.52 12.25 0.57
N SER A 26 5.71 11.84 1.01
CA SER A 26 6.78 11.39 0.12
C SER A 26 7.59 10.24 0.73
N VAL A 27 8.00 9.27 -0.07
CA VAL A 27 8.96 8.24 0.33
C VAL A 27 10.39 8.71 0.10
N SER A 28 11.17 8.85 1.18
CA SER A 28 12.56 9.37 1.12
C SER A 28 13.63 8.29 0.98
N SER A 29 13.37 7.08 1.47
CA SER A 29 14.30 5.96 1.34
C SER A 29 13.57 4.62 1.33
N VAL A 30 14.16 3.62 0.67
CA VAL A 30 13.63 2.27 0.61
C VAL A 30 14.76 1.26 0.74
N SER A 31 14.62 0.34 1.68
CA SER A 31 15.50 -0.80 1.93
C SER A 31 14.68 -2.08 1.86
N SER A 32 14.77 -2.78 0.73
CA SER A 32 14.02 -4.01 0.48
C SER A 32 14.96 -5.20 0.35
N SER A 33 14.60 -6.29 1.03
CA SER A 33 15.27 -7.58 0.97
C SER A 33 14.23 -8.70 0.74
N SER A 34 14.69 -9.96 0.77
CA SER A 34 13.81 -11.12 0.70
C SER A 34 12.86 -11.22 1.91
N GLN A 35 13.30 -10.75 3.08
CA GLN A 35 12.60 -10.94 4.35
C GLN A 35 11.90 -9.68 4.84
N SER A 36 12.37 -8.50 4.42
CA SER A 36 11.89 -7.21 4.92
C SER A 36 11.72 -6.20 3.80
N CYS A 37 10.80 -5.26 3.97
CA CYS A 37 10.78 -4.03 3.20
C CYS A 37 10.56 -2.88 4.17
N ASN A 38 11.61 -2.08 4.38
CA ASN A 38 11.58 -0.93 5.25
C ASN A 38 11.71 0.32 4.38
N PHE A 39 10.91 1.34 4.63
CA PHE A 39 10.98 2.60 3.92
C PHE A 39 10.76 3.77 4.86
N THR A 40 11.28 4.93 4.49
CA THR A 40 11.10 6.15 5.27
C THR A 40 10.10 7.04 4.56
N VAL A 41 9.10 7.49 5.29
CA VAL A 41 8.06 8.41 4.82
C VAL A 41 8.29 9.77 5.45
N ILE A 42 8.25 10.82 4.64
CA ILE A 42 8.18 12.20 5.11
C ILE A 42 6.75 12.66 4.87
N CYS A 43 6.11 13.13 5.94
CA CYS A 43 4.84 13.83 5.86
C CYS A 43 5.01 15.28 6.31
N GLN A 44 4.54 16.22 5.51
CA GLN A 44 4.71 17.64 5.79
C GLN A 44 3.57 18.51 5.28
N THR A 45 3.28 19.60 6.00
CA THR A 45 2.30 20.62 5.57
C THR A 45 2.86 21.48 4.45
N GLU A 46 2.03 21.90 3.48
CA GLU A 46 2.47 22.72 2.34
C GLU A 46 2.67 24.22 2.67
N GLU A 47 2.26 24.68 3.86
CA GLU A 47 2.24 26.11 4.24
C GLU A 47 3.36 26.53 5.20
N LEU A 48 3.57 27.87 5.31
CA LEU A 48 4.61 28.64 6.02
C LEU A 48 5.17 28.10 7.36
N TYR A 49 4.43 27.29 8.12
CA TYR A 49 4.91 26.69 9.36
C TYR A 49 5.62 25.34 9.17
N ASN A 50 5.55 24.75 7.97
CA ASN A 50 6.26 23.55 7.51
C ASN A 50 6.44 22.49 8.61
N ILE A 51 5.35 22.08 9.25
CA ILE A 51 5.40 20.96 10.19
C ILE A 51 5.74 19.73 9.34
N SER A 52 6.80 19.02 9.72
CA SER A 52 7.28 17.84 9.02
C SER A 52 7.59 16.76 10.04
N SER A 53 7.13 15.54 9.76
CA SER A 53 7.47 14.37 10.55
C SER A 53 7.93 13.23 9.63
N SER A 54 8.88 12.45 10.14
CA SER A 54 9.49 11.33 9.45
C SER A 54 9.08 10.04 10.13
N PHE A 55 8.71 9.04 9.34
CA PHE A 55 8.25 7.74 9.83
C PHE A 55 9.08 6.63 9.20
N THR A 56 9.51 5.66 10.00
CA THR A 56 10.00 4.38 9.49
C THR A 56 8.82 3.45 9.35
N CYS A 57 8.60 2.93 8.15
CA CYS A 57 7.52 2.02 7.85
C CYS A 57 8.06 0.68 7.37
N ASP A 58 7.28 -0.37 7.64
CA ASP A 58 7.35 -1.62 6.90
C ASP A 58 6.05 -1.83 6.10
N ARG A 59 5.75 -3.07 5.66
CA ARG A 59 4.52 -3.35 4.90
C ARG A 59 3.24 -3.21 5.74
N ASN A 60 3.35 -3.18 7.06
CA ASN A 60 2.25 -3.36 8.00
C ASN A 60 2.12 -2.20 8.96
N THR A 61 3.23 -1.59 9.38
CA THR A 61 3.24 -0.53 10.39
C THR A 61 4.14 0.63 9.99
N CYS A 62 3.90 1.78 10.61
CA CYS A 62 4.74 2.96 10.56
C CYS A 62 4.98 3.48 11.97
N GLU A 63 6.22 3.83 12.27
CA GLU A 63 6.65 4.38 13.56
C GLU A 63 7.38 5.70 13.34
N GLU A 64 7.02 6.71 14.13
CA GLU A 64 7.64 8.04 14.02
C GLU A 64 9.12 8.01 14.46
N LEU A 65 10.02 8.53 13.62
CA LEU A 65 11.49 8.51 13.78
C LEU A 65 12.03 9.46 14.87
N ARG A 66 11.20 9.78 15.87
CA ARG A 66 11.35 10.90 16.81
C ARG A 66 10.98 12.23 16.13
N PRO A 67 10.18 13.10 16.77
CA PRO A 67 9.76 14.34 16.12
C PRO A 67 10.97 15.23 15.93
N GLN A 68 11.27 15.63 14.69
CA GLN A 68 12.14 16.79 14.47
C GLN A 68 11.34 18.02 14.91
N HIS A 69 11.34 18.27 16.21
CA HIS A 69 10.83 19.50 16.78
C HIS A 69 11.73 20.65 16.30
N SER A 70 11.41 21.24 15.16
CA SER A 70 11.69 22.65 14.88
C SER A 70 10.85 23.49 15.84
N GLY A 71 11.20 23.45 17.13
CA GLY A 71 10.70 24.31 18.19
C GLY A 71 9.19 24.48 18.22
N HIS A 72 8.45 23.47 18.69
CA HIS A 72 7.28 23.56 19.58
C HIS A 72 6.88 22.11 19.91
N ALA A 73 6.60 21.84 21.19
CA ALA A 73 6.16 20.53 21.66
C ALA A 73 4.87 20.10 20.92
N PRO A 74 4.52 18.80 20.86
CA PRO A 74 3.30 18.31 20.20
C PRO A 74 2.03 18.63 21.01
N SER A 75 2.08 19.67 21.84
CA SER A 75 0.99 20.18 22.66
C SER A 75 0.21 21.32 21.97
N GLY A 76 0.27 21.38 20.64
CA GLY A 76 -0.63 22.19 19.83
C GLY A 76 -1.87 21.39 19.41
N PRO A 77 -2.95 22.03 18.97
CA PRO A 77 -4.16 21.33 18.52
C PRO A 77 -3.98 20.59 17.18
N SER A 78 -2.83 20.72 16.50
CA SER A 78 -2.54 20.13 15.19
C SER A 78 -1.54 18.98 15.30
N SER A 79 -1.80 17.89 14.58
CA SER A 79 -0.97 16.69 14.52
C SER A 79 -0.79 16.17 13.09
N LEU A 80 0.39 15.61 12.79
CA LEU A 80 0.63 14.77 11.62
C LEU A 80 0.63 13.31 12.03
N ASN A 81 -0.09 12.46 11.30
CA ASN A 81 -0.11 11.02 11.52
C ASN A 81 0.00 10.25 10.20
N VAL A 82 0.76 9.16 10.20
CA VAL A 82 0.91 8.28 9.04
C VAL A 82 0.27 6.94 9.34
N SER A 83 -0.50 6.43 8.38
CA SER A 83 -1.15 5.12 8.43
C SER A 83 -1.00 4.40 7.09
N LEU A 84 -1.12 3.08 7.12
CA LEU A 84 -1.09 2.24 5.92
C LEU A 84 -2.49 1.69 5.64
N SER A 85 -2.91 1.71 4.38
CA SER A 85 -4.13 1.07 3.90
C SER A 85 -3.86 0.39 2.57
N ASP A 86 -4.10 -0.92 2.50
CA ASP A 86 -3.81 -1.76 1.34
C ASP A 86 -2.36 -1.66 0.84
N ARG A 87 -2.13 -0.84 -0.19
CA ARG A 87 -0.81 -0.59 -0.80
C ARG A 87 -0.46 0.89 -0.79
N SER A 88 -1.09 1.65 0.10
CA SER A 88 -1.00 3.09 0.16
C SER A 88 -0.59 3.57 1.55
N ILE A 89 0.20 4.62 1.53
CA ILE A 89 0.67 5.39 2.67
C ILE A 89 -0.23 6.61 2.73
N ILE A 90 -0.95 6.78 3.83
CA ILE A 90 -1.85 7.91 4.05
C ILE A 90 -1.21 8.78 5.11
N CYS A 91 -0.88 10.03 4.76
CA CYS A 91 -0.60 11.02 5.79
C CYS A 91 -1.84 11.89 6.06
N ASN A 92 -2.13 12.11 7.33
CA ASN A 92 -3.22 12.96 7.80
C ASN A 92 -2.66 14.13 8.62
N HIS A 93 -3.10 15.34 8.29
CA HIS A 93 -2.97 16.54 9.10
C HIS A 93 -4.32 16.89 9.70
N SER A 94 -4.45 16.79 11.04
CA SER A 94 -5.71 17.00 11.74
C SER A 94 -5.57 17.95 12.92
N ASN A 95 -6.65 18.68 13.21
CA ASN A 95 -6.85 19.38 14.48
C ASN A 95 -8.27 19.14 15.03
N HIS A 96 -8.65 19.86 16.09
CA HIS A 96 -10.00 19.73 16.68
C HIS A 96 -11.14 20.16 15.74
N VAL A 97 -10.82 20.87 14.65
CA VAL A 97 -11.79 21.49 13.74
C VAL A 97 -11.90 20.74 12.41
N SER A 98 -10.79 20.24 11.88
CA SER A 98 -10.69 19.77 10.50
C SER A 98 -9.56 18.76 10.32
N TRP A 99 -9.59 18.05 9.19
CA TRP A 99 -8.54 17.15 8.79
C TRP A 99 -8.34 17.22 7.27
N LYS A 100 -7.11 16.97 6.82
CA LYS A 100 -6.74 16.83 5.42
C LYS A 100 -5.75 15.67 5.29
N ASN A 101 -5.77 14.99 4.17
CA ASN A 101 -4.84 13.90 3.91
C ASN A 101 -4.22 13.98 2.53
N ASP A 102 -3.10 13.28 2.38
CA ASP A 102 -2.47 12.98 1.11
C ASP A 102 -2.05 11.52 1.11
N THR A 103 -1.96 10.93 -0.08
CA THR A 103 -1.76 9.49 -0.26
C THR A 103 -0.70 9.21 -1.30
N GLU A 104 0.23 8.33 -0.95
CA GLU A 104 1.26 7.82 -1.85
C GLU A 104 1.23 6.29 -1.88
N ASN A 105 1.73 5.68 -2.95
CA ASN A 105 1.82 4.22 -3.00
C ASN A 105 3.06 3.74 -2.23
N ILE A 106 2.91 2.60 -1.54
CA ILE A 106 4.05 1.86 -1.01
C ILE A 106 4.96 1.48 -2.19
N PRO A 107 6.30 1.59 -2.05
CA PRO A 107 7.24 1.27 -3.10
C PRO A 107 7.00 -0.13 -3.71
N GLN A 108 6.90 -0.21 -5.04
CA GLN A 108 6.59 -1.46 -5.75
C GLN A 108 7.57 -2.60 -5.42
N VAL A 109 8.83 -2.25 -5.13
CA VAL A 109 9.86 -3.21 -4.71
C VAL A 109 9.44 -4.02 -3.47
N CYS A 110 8.56 -3.48 -2.62
CA CYS A 110 8.03 -4.19 -1.47
C CYS A 110 7.05 -5.32 -1.84
N PHE A 111 6.48 -5.34 -3.05
CA PHE A 111 5.43 -6.29 -3.44
C PHE A 111 5.85 -7.34 -4.47
N ASN A 112 7.10 -7.34 -4.92
CA ASN A 112 7.59 -8.21 -5.99
C ASN A 112 7.55 -9.73 -5.69
N ARG A 113 7.05 -10.15 -4.51
CA ARG A 113 6.92 -11.56 -4.13
C ARG A 113 5.48 -12.06 -4.00
N ASP A 114 4.50 -11.17 -3.82
CA ASP A 114 3.08 -11.59 -3.73
C ASP A 114 2.54 -12.00 -5.10
N THR A 115 3.14 -11.51 -6.18
CA THR A 115 2.78 -11.86 -7.56
C THR A 115 3.41 -13.17 -8.04
N ALA A 116 4.36 -13.75 -7.30
CA ALA A 116 4.93 -15.04 -7.66
C ALA A 116 4.00 -16.20 -7.26
N SER A 117 3.38 -16.15 -6.08
CA SER A 117 2.60 -17.28 -5.54
C SER A 117 1.21 -17.43 -6.17
N GLU A 118 0.55 -16.35 -6.60
CA GLU A 118 -0.83 -16.42 -7.11
C GLU A 118 -0.90 -16.76 -8.61
N GLN A 119 0.11 -16.40 -9.41
CA GLN A 119 0.17 -16.78 -10.83
C GLN A 119 0.75 -18.20 -11.06
N GLN A 120 1.49 -18.77 -10.12
CA GLN A 120 2.11 -20.09 -10.33
C GLN A 120 1.11 -21.25 -10.21
N GLY A 121 0.03 -21.10 -9.44
CA GLY A 121 -1.02 -22.14 -9.34
C GLY A 121 -1.80 -22.34 -10.64
N ALA A 122 -2.19 -21.25 -11.31
CA ALA A 122 -2.98 -21.31 -12.54
C ALA A 122 -2.13 -21.62 -13.79
N VAL A 123 -0.92 -21.08 -13.87
CA VAL A 123 -0.02 -21.28 -15.03
C VAL A 123 0.48 -22.72 -15.11
N LEU A 124 0.82 -23.34 -13.98
CA LEU A 124 1.17 -24.76 -13.93
C LEU A 124 -0.04 -25.65 -14.29
N SER A 125 -1.25 -25.31 -13.81
CA SER A 125 -2.46 -26.08 -14.09
C SER A 125 -2.83 -26.13 -15.59
N VAL A 126 -2.84 -25.00 -16.28
CA VAL A 126 -3.21 -24.94 -17.71
C VAL A 126 -2.13 -25.57 -18.60
N CYS A 127 -0.85 -25.39 -18.25
CA CYS A 127 0.26 -25.99 -19.00
C CYS A 127 0.26 -27.52 -18.90
N MET A 128 -0.03 -28.05 -17.70
CA MET A 128 -0.14 -29.51 -17.50
C MET A 128 -1.33 -30.09 -18.27
N LEU A 129 -2.50 -29.44 -18.27
CA LEU A 129 -3.66 -29.91 -19.03
C LEU A 129 -3.39 -29.94 -20.54
N LYS A 130 -2.78 -28.87 -21.09
CA LYS A 130 -2.40 -28.83 -22.51
C LYS A 130 -1.38 -29.91 -22.85
N THR A 131 -0.37 -30.09 -22.01
CA THR A 131 0.67 -31.11 -22.21
C THR A 131 0.06 -32.50 -22.24
N VAL A 132 -0.85 -32.82 -21.32
CA VAL A 132 -1.55 -34.12 -21.28
C VAL A 132 -2.42 -34.32 -22.54
N LEU A 133 -3.13 -33.29 -23.00
CA LEU A 133 -3.94 -33.41 -24.21
C LEU A 133 -3.07 -33.64 -25.47
N TYR A 134 -1.95 -32.91 -25.60
CA TYR A 134 -1.03 -33.09 -26.72
C TYR A 134 -0.37 -34.47 -26.70
N THR A 135 0.07 -34.97 -25.54
CA THR A 135 0.70 -36.29 -25.45
C THR A 135 -0.28 -37.41 -25.75
N VAL A 136 -1.51 -37.36 -25.22
CA VAL A 136 -2.56 -38.34 -25.51
C VAL A 136 -2.92 -38.31 -27.01
N GLY A 137 -3.10 -37.13 -27.59
CA GLY A 137 -3.39 -36.99 -29.02
C GLY A 137 -2.28 -37.57 -29.91
N LEU A 138 -1.02 -37.31 -29.57
CA LEU A 138 0.14 -37.80 -30.33
C LEU A 138 0.27 -39.33 -30.25
N LEU A 139 -0.01 -39.93 -29.09
CA LEU A 139 -0.05 -41.39 -28.92
C LEU A 139 -1.16 -42.05 -29.76
N LEU A 140 -2.35 -41.46 -29.78
CA LEU A 140 -3.47 -41.96 -30.60
C LEU A 140 -3.12 -41.91 -32.09
N MET A 141 -2.53 -40.80 -32.57
CA MET A 141 -2.12 -40.66 -33.97
C MET A 141 -1.06 -41.69 -34.36
N LEU A 142 -0.03 -41.91 -33.53
CA LEU A 142 0.99 -42.93 -33.78
C LEU A 142 0.38 -44.34 -33.82
N SER A 143 -0.54 -44.65 -32.90
CA SER A 143 -1.20 -45.96 -32.86
C SER A 143 -2.03 -46.23 -34.12
N ALA A 144 -2.74 -45.22 -34.65
CA ALA A 144 -3.52 -45.34 -35.86
C ALA A 144 -2.63 -45.59 -37.09
N VAL A 145 -1.52 -44.84 -37.22
CA VAL A 145 -0.57 -44.99 -38.33
C VAL A 145 0.06 -46.39 -38.34
N ILE A 146 0.49 -46.89 -37.18
CA ILE A 146 1.05 -48.24 -37.06
C ILE A 146 0.00 -49.28 -37.44
N THR A 147 -1.24 -49.13 -36.96
CA THR A 147 -2.34 -50.07 -37.26
C THR A 147 -2.64 -50.14 -38.76
N VAL A 148 -2.70 -48.99 -39.43
CA VAL A 148 -2.95 -48.92 -40.89
C VAL A 148 -1.80 -49.55 -41.66
N HIS A 149 -0.55 -49.27 -41.29
CA HIS A 149 0.61 -49.86 -41.96
C HIS A 149 0.69 -51.37 -41.80
N VAL A 150 0.40 -51.89 -40.60
CA VAL A 150 0.36 -53.33 -40.36
C VAL A 150 -0.77 -53.97 -41.15
N LEU A 151 -1.96 -53.36 -41.18
CA LEU A 151 -3.10 -53.88 -41.94
C LEU A 151 -2.85 -53.88 -43.46
N ASP A 152 -2.29 -52.80 -44.01
CA ASP A 152 -1.88 -52.72 -45.42
C ASP A 152 -0.84 -53.79 -45.77
N HIS A 153 0.14 -53.99 -44.90
CA HIS A 153 1.16 -55.02 -45.08
C HIS A 153 0.57 -56.44 -45.02
N THR A 154 -0.31 -56.74 -44.06
CA THR A 154 -0.94 -58.06 -43.95
C THR A 154 -1.87 -58.35 -45.13
N ASN A 155 -2.61 -57.35 -45.63
CA ASN A 155 -3.48 -57.50 -46.80
C ASN A 155 -2.70 -57.72 -48.10
N ARG A 156 -1.45 -57.26 -48.22
CA ARG A 156 -0.61 -57.51 -49.40
C ARG A 156 0.05 -58.89 -49.42
N HIS A 157 0.05 -59.61 -48.31
CA HIS A 157 0.69 -60.93 -48.18
C HIS A 157 -0.31 -62.10 -48.02
N HIS A 158 -1.61 -61.83 -48.16
CA HIS A 158 -2.69 -62.81 -48.34
C HIS A 158 -3.23 -62.73 -49.76
#